data_AF-A0A2D8CFA5-F1
#
_entry.id   AF-A0A2D8CFA5-F1
#
_cell.length_a   1.000
_cell.length_b   1.000
_cell.length_c   1.000
_cell.angle_alpha   90.00
_cell.angle_beta   90.00
_cell.angle_gamma   90.00
#
_symmetry.space_group_name_H-M   'P 1'
#
loop_
_entity.id
_entity.type
_entity.pdbx_description
1 polymer ?
#
loop_
_entity_poly.entity_id
_entity_poly.type
_entity_poly.pdbx_seq_one_letter_code
_entity_poly.pdbx_strand_id
1 'polypeptide(L)'
;MKNYFLVLFLLASTTSLFQSGSNCDDGVLVEKEGIVIVEAESTTLSEGWELQDEVAGFSGEGYLTWMLPTNVEAQNQGLLSYSFKISEPGKYTVKIRNYHDCEDFTECNDIFLKMNDGSWEKNFNHTLSEWDWNSRQDIDHVFSDATYDLEAGTHTLHLSGRSQHFSIDKIAIFREGTPEKVYQTAEASTCEKVSE
;
A
#
# COMPACT_ATOMS: atom_id res chain seq x y z
N MET A 1 -24.38 -21.25 60.61
CA MET A 1 -24.71 -20.08 59.77
C MET A 1 -23.48 -19.75 58.95
N LYS A 2 -23.46 -20.07 57.65
CA LYS A 2 -22.35 -19.73 56.74
C LYS A 2 -22.84 -18.58 55.85
N ASN A 3 -22.28 -17.40 56.03
CA ASN A 3 -22.52 -16.26 55.15
C ASN A 3 -21.68 -16.44 53.88
N TYR A 4 -22.35 -16.50 52.73
CA TYR A 4 -21.69 -16.42 51.43
C TYR A 4 -21.74 -14.97 50.96
N PHE A 5 -20.58 -14.33 50.87
CA PHE A 5 -20.41 -13.06 50.17
C PHE A 5 -20.34 -13.35 48.67
N LEU A 6 -21.31 -12.84 47.90
CA LEU A 6 -21.29 -12.88 46.45
C LEU A 6 -20.55 -11.63 45.96
N VAL A 7 -19.33 -11.81 45.45
CA VAL A 7 -18.58 -10.74 44.77
C VAL A 7 -18.94 -10.80 43.29
N LEU A 8 -19.69 -9.80 42.82
CA LEU A 8 -19.99 -9.61 41.40
C LEU A 8 -18.76 -8.98 40.72
N PHE A 9 -18.08 -9.72 39.85
CA PHE A 9 -17.12 -9.14 38.91
C PHE A 9 -17.89 -8.57 37.71
N LEU A 10 -17.93 -7.24 37.58
CA LEU A 10 -18.28 -6.60 36.31
C LEU A 10 -17.10 -6.79 35.35
N LEU A 11 -17.25 -7.69 34.39
CA LEU A 11 -16.42 -7.73 33.19
C LEU A 11 -16.86 -6.56 32.29
N ALA A 12 -16.09 -5.46 32.32
CA ALA A 12 -16.18 -4.44 31.30
C ALA A 12 -15.59 -5.02 30.01
N SER A 13 -16.44 -5.51 29.11
CA SER A 13 -16.01 -5.85 27.76
C SER A 13 -15.73 -4.55 27.01
N THR A 14 -14.46 -4.18 26.87
CA THR A 14 -14.06 -3.18 25.89
C THR A 14 -14.28 -3.81 24.52
N THR A 15 -15.42 -3.49 23.89
CA THR A 15 -15.58 -3.72 22.45
C THR A 15 -14.57 -2.82 21.75
N SER A 16 -13.46 -3.40 21.32
CA SER A 16 -12.59 -2.73 20.34
C SER A 16 -13.43 -2.59 19.08
N LEU A 17 -13.70 -1.34 18.67
CA LEU A 17 -14.23 -1.09 17.34
C LEU A 17 -13.11 -1.49 16.38
N PHE A 18 -13.24 -2.65 15.74
CA PHE A 18 -12.50 -2.93 14.53
C PHE A 18 -12.99 -1.92 13.50
N GLN A 19 -12.18 -0.90 13.24
CA GLN A 19 -12.36 -0.08 12.07
C GLN A 19 -11.90 -0.95 10.90
N SER A 20 -12.86 -1.58 10.22
CA SER A 20 -12.64 -2.18 8.90
C SER A 20 -11.87 -1.17 8.07
N GLY A 21 -10.84 -1.61 7.35
CA GLY A 21 -10.10 -0.80 6.40
C GLY A 21 -11.08 -0.26 5.37
N SER A 22 -11.61 0.93 5.62
CA SER A 22 -12.63 1.51 4.75
C SER A 22 -11.95 1.88 3.45
N ASN A 23 -12.44 1.34 2.35
CA ASN A 23 -12.14 1.80 1.01
C ASN A 23 -12.17 3.35 0.95
N CYS A 24 -11.15 3.96 0.32
CA CYS A 24 -10.93 5.39 0.23
C CYS A 24 -11.19 5.98 -1.18
N ASP A 25 -11.97 5.32 -2.04
CA ASP A 25 -12.20 5.78 -3.41
C ASP A 25 -12.80 7.19 -3.53
N ASP A 26 -13.72 7.54 -2.64
CA ASP A 26 -14.38 8.86 -2.61
C ASP A 26 -13.68 9.85 -1.66
N GLY A 27 -12.45 9.53 -1.26
CA GLY A 27 -11.70 10.26 -0.26
C GLY A 27 -10.27 10.55 -0.66
N VAL A 28 -9.55 11.15 0.28
CA VAL A 28 -8.14 11.50 0.14
C VAL A 28 -7.42 11.08 1.40
N LEU A 29 -6.34 10.32 1.24
CA LEU A 29 -5.45 9.91 2.33
C LEU A 29 -4.64 11.12 2.80
N VAL A 30 -4.64 11.35 4.11
CA VAL A 30 -4.02 12.54 4.69
C VAL A 30 -2.58 12.26 5.10
N GLU A 31 -1.67 13.11 4.64
CA GLU A 31 -0.29 13.13 5.10
C GLU A 31 -0.19 13.51 6.58
N LYS A 32 0.67 12.79 7.29
CA LYS A 32 1.08 13.12 8.65
C LYS A 32 2.59 13.07 8.76
N GLU A 33 3.18 14.18 9.20
CA GLU A 33 4.63 14.29 9.45
C GLU A 33 5.49 13.91 8.20
N GLY A 34 5.01 14.27 7.01
CA GLY A 34 5.72 13.99 5.75
C GLY A 34 5.52 12.58 5.20
N ILE A 35 4.53 11.83 5.71
CA ILE A 35 4.29 10.43 5.36
C ILE A 35 2.80 10.20 5.06
N VAL A 36 2.53 9.46 4.00
CA VAL A 36 1.25 8.81 3.71
C VAL A 36 1.48 7.30 3.66
N ILE A 37 0.72 6.54 4.45
CA ILE A 37 0.71 5.07 4.40
C ILE A 37 -0.64 4.62 3.85
N VAL A 38 -0.59 3.75 2.84
CA VAL A 38 -1.75 3.20 2.16
C VAL A 38 -1.78 1.70 2.43
N GLU A 39 -2.92 1.16 2.88
CA GLU A 39 -3.18 -0.28 2.79
C GLU A 39 -3.68 -0.55 1.37
N ALA A 40 -3.12 -1.55 0.67
CA ALA A 40 -3.35 -1.72 -0.76
C ALA A 40 -4.83 -1.98 -1.09
N GLU A 41 -5.56 -2.65 -0.20
CA GLU A 41 -6.99 -2.91 -0.35
C GLU A 41 -7.90 -1.69 -0.12
N SER A 42 -7.36 -0.52 0.22
CA SER A 42 -8.14 0.70 0.50
C SER A 42 -8.69 1.40 -0.75
N THR A 43 -8.99 0.65 -1.82
CA THR A 43 -9.55 1.14 -3.10
C THR A 43 -10.47 0.09 -3.72
N THR A 44 -11.37 0.48 -4.63
CA THR A 44 -12.11 -0.47 -5.47
C THR A 44 -11.14 -1.24 -6.36
N LEU A 45 -11.19 -2.56 -6.23
CA LEU A 45 -10.37 -3.46 -7.04
C LEU A 45 -10.89 -3.50 -8.48
N SER A 46 -9.96 -3.27 -9.40
CA SER A 46 -10.17 -3.54 -10.83
C SER A 46 -9.95 -5.02 -11.16
N GLU A 47 -10.48 -5.46 -12.30
CA GLU A 47 -10.28 -6.82 -12.81
C GLU A 47 -8.79 -7.22 -12.81
N GLY A 48 -8.52 -8.44 -12.32
CA GLY A 48 -7.19 -9.03 -12.25
C GLY A 48 -6.52 -8.95 -10.89
N TRP A 49 -6.97 -8.07 -10.00
CA TRP A 49 -6.54 -8.05 -8.60
C TRP A 49 -7.47 -8.90 -7.74
N GLU A 50 -6.88 -9.75 -6.91
CA GLU A 50 -7.61 -10.52 -5.89
C GLU A 50 -7.09 -10.16 -4.51
N LEU A 51 -8.01 -9.93 -3.57
CA LEU A 51 -7.69 -9.82 -2.15
C LEU A 51 -7.49 -11.23 -1.59
N GLN A 52 -6.34 -11.45 -0.94
CA GLN A 52 -5.95 -12.71 -0.33
C GLN A 52 -5.42 -12.47 1.09
N ASP A 53 -5.41 -13.50 1.92
CA ASP A 53 -5.00 -13.43 3.34
C ASP A 53 -4.25 -14.69 3.81
N GLU A 54 -3.79 -15.52 2.88
CA GLU A 54 -3.22 -16.84 3.19
C GLU A 54 -1.74 -16.76 3.62
N VAL A 55 -0.97 -15.81 3.06
CA VAL A 55 0.45 -15.60 3.41
C VAL A 55 0.57 -14.71 4.65
N ALA A 56 0.92 -15.27 5.80
CA ALA A 56 1.08 -14.52 7.04
C ALA A 56 2.07 -13.33 6.94
N GLY A 57 1.86 -12.30 7.76
CA GLY A 57 2.77 -11.15 7.89
C GLY A 57 2.37 -9.92 7.06
N PHE A 58 1.28 -10.00 6.30
CA PHE A 58 0.61 -8.86 5.68
C PHE A 58 0.06 -7.89 6.74
N SER A 59 -0.34 -6.71 6.30
CA SER A 59 -1.06 -5.72 7.10
C SER A 59 -2.45 -5.47 6.55
N GLY A 60 -3.32 -4.87 7.38
CA GLY A 60 -4.67 -4.54 6.98
C GLY A 60 -5.58 -5.76 7.03
N GLU A 61 -6.49 -5.85 6.08
CA GLU A 61 -7.44 -6.94 5.91
C GLU A 61 -6.90 -8.06 5.01
N GLY A 62 -5.82 -7.81 4.26
CA GLY A 62 -5.20 -8.78 3.37
C GLY A 62 -4.10 -8.17 2.52
N TYR A 63 -3.86 -8.77 1.36
CA TYR A 63 -2.96 -8.26 0.34
C TYR A 63 -3.58 -8.48 -1.04
N LEU A 64 -3.21 -7.63 -1.99
CA LEU A 64 -3.67 -7.72 -3.37
C LEU A 64 -2.66 -8.48 -4.21
N THR A 65 -3.11 -9.53 -4.90
CA THR A 65 -2.27 -10.28 -5.84
C THR A 65 -2.76 -10.08 -7.27
N TRP A 66 -1.84 -9.80 -8.19
CA TRP A 66 -2.15 -9.76 -9.62
C TRP A 66 -2.28 -11.18 -10.19
N MET A 67 -3.44 -11.52 -10.71
CA MET A 67 -3.77 -12.89 -11.12
C MET A 67 -3.81 -13.12 -12.62
N LEU A 68 -3.88 -12.05 -13.42
CA LEU A 68 -3.81 -12.19 -14.87
C LEU A 68 -2.37 -12.49 -15.33
N PRO A 69 -2.20 -13.12 -16.52
CA PRO A 69 -0.87 -13.45 -17.04
C PRO A 69 0.06 -12.24 -17.12
N THR A 70 1.35 -12.49 -16.92
CA THR A 70 2.39 -11.46 -17.04
C THR A 70 2.33 -10.79 -18.42
N ASN A 71 2.31 -9.45 -18.44
CA ASN A 71 2.35 -8.69 -19.67
C ASN A 71 3.26 -7.46 -19.50
N VAL A 72 4.43 -7.51 -20.12
CA VAL A 72 5.49 -6.50 -19.95
C VAL A 72 5.24 -5.22 -20.75
N GLU A 73 4.31 -5.24 -21.71
CA GLU A 73 3.98 -4.11 -22.59
C GLU A 73 2.68 -3.40 -22.17
N ALA A 74 1.82 -4.07 -21.39
CA ALA A 74 0.51 -3.55 -21.01
C ALA A 74 0.59 -2.67 -19.76
N GLN A 75 0.51 -1.37 -19.97
CA GLN A 75 0.28 -0.38 -18.92
C GLN A 75 -1.24 -0.16 -18.73
N ASN A 76 -1.63 0.33 -17.56
CA ASN A 76 -3.03 0.63 -17.22
C ASN A 76 -3.97 -0.60 -17.23
N GLN A 77 -3.45 -1.79 -16.94
CA GLN A 77 -4.26 -2.99 -16.70
C GLN A 77 -4.53 -3.15 -15.21
N GLY A 78 -5.77 -3.46 -14.83
CA GLY A 78 -6.16 -3.54 -13.43
C GLY A 78 -5.84 -2.25 -12.67
N LEU A 79 -6.29 -1.09 -13.17
CA LEU A 79 -5.93 0.19 -12.58
C LEU A 79 -6.39 0.27 -11.11
N LEU A 80 -5.43 0.45 -10.19
CA LEU A 80 -5.68 0.85 -8.81
C LEU A 80 -5.26 2.32 -8.66
N SER A 81 -6.05 3.11 -7.93
CA SER A 81 -5.80 4.55 -7.78
C SER A 81 -5.97 4.98 -6.34
N TYR A 82 -4.96 5.65 -5.81
CA TYR A 82 -4.95 6.14 -4.43
C TYR A 82 -4.76 7.65 -4.43
N SER A 83 -5.78 8.38 -4.00
CA SER A 83 -5.70 9.82 -3.83
C SER A 83 -5.16 10.17 -2.45
N PHE A 84 -4.20 11.08 -2.40
CA PHE A 84 -3.56 11.52 -1.17
C PHE A 84 -3.26 13.02 -1.20
N LYS A 85 -3.15 13.63 -0.01
CA LYS A 85 -2.91 15.07 0.15
C LYS A 85 -1.55 15.33 0.76
N ILE A 86 -0.74 16.11 0.06
CA ILE A 86 0.55 16.64 0.53
C ILE A 86 0.35 18.04 1.09
N SER A 87 0.89 18.29 2.28
CA SER A 87 0.82 19.56 3.00
C SER A 87 2.03 20.45 2.74
N GLU A 88 3.21 19.86 2.54
CA GLU A 88 4.45 20.58 2.26
C GLU A 88 5.07 20.14 0.93
N PRO A 89 5.34 21.07 0.00
CA PRO A 89 6.01 20.73 -1.24
C PRO A 89 7.40 20.12 -1.00
N GLY A 90 7.82 19.26 -1.92
CA GLY A 90 9.17 18.71 -1.92
C GLY A 90 9.27 17.39 -2.67
N LYS A 91 10.42 16.75 -2.52
CA LYS A 91 10.69 15.44 -3.11
C LYS A 91 10.17 14.33 -2.19
N TYR A 92 9.31 13.48 -2.73
CA TYR A 92 8.74 12.32 -2.05
C TYR A 92 9.21 11.03 -2.72
N THR A 93 9.35 9.98 -1.93
CA THR A 93 9.68 8.62 -2.38
C THR A 93 8.46 7.73 -2.21
N VAL A 94 8.21 6.87 -3.18
CA VAL A 94 7.21 5.80 -3.11
C VAL A 94 7.93 4.46 -2.89
N LYS A 95 7.49 3.71 -1.89
CA LYS A 95 7.90 2.33 -1.63
C LYS A 95 6.67 1.44 -1.53
N ILE A 96 6.79 0.22 -2.05
CA ILE A 96 5.71 -0.77 -2.02
C ILE A 96 6.17 -1.94 -1.19
N ARG A 97 5.42 -2.23 -0.13
CA ARG A 97 5.59 -3.47 0.59
C ARG A 97 4.92 -4.57 -0.20
N ASN A 98 5.73 -5.54 -0.60
CA ASN A 98 5.33 -6.56 -1.55
C ASN A 98 5.81 -7.94 -1.12
N TYR A 99 5.21 -8.95 -1.74
CA TYR A 99 5.56 -10.35 -1.59
C TYR A 99 5.40 -11.05 -2.93
N HIS A 100 6.30 -11.99 -3.21
CA HIS A 100 6.18 -12.89 -4.33
C HIS A 100 7.01 -14.15 -4.08
N ASP A 101 6.56 -15.29 -4.60
CA ASP A 101 7.16 -16.61 -4.34
C ASP A 101 7.09 -17.49 -5.58
N CYS A 102 7.74 -17.04 -6.66
CA CYS A 102 7.86 -17.81 -7.90
C CYS A 102 9.19 -18.55 -7.99
N GLU A 103 9.21 -19.61 -8.81
CA GLU A 103 10.41 -20.40 -9.09
C GLU A 103 11.53 -19.55 -9.73
N ASP A 104 11.18 -18.66 -10.66
CA ASP A 104 12.08 -17.64 -11.21
C ASP A 104 11.73 -16.26 -10.66
N PHE A 105 12.54 -15.77 -9.72
CA PHE A 105 12.38 -14.47 -9.06
C PHE A 105 12.36 -13.26 -10.02
N THR A 106 12.68 -13.44 -11.30
CA THR A 106 12.65 -12.38 -12.30
C THR A 106 11.33 -12.32 -13.08
N GLU A 107 10.42 -13.28 -12.89
CA GLU A 107 9.18 -13.38 -13.67
C GLU A 107 7.92 -12.86 -12.94
N CYS A 108 7.90 -12.90 -11.59
CA CYS A 108 6.72 -12.54 -10.78
C CYS A 108 6.90 -11.29 -9.91
N ASN A 109 7.79 -10.37 -10.28
CA ASN A 109 8.47 -9.52 -9.30
C ASN A 109 8.26 -8.02 -9.47
N ASP A 110 7.32 -7.60 -10.32
CA ASP A 110 7.15 -6.20 -10.64
C ASP A 110 5.71 -5.76 -10.98
N ILE A 111 5.56 -4.43 -10.96
CA ILE A 111 4.32 -3.69 -11.22
C ILE A 111 4.65 -2.40 -11.99
N PHE A 112 3.66 -1.76 -12.60
CA PHE A 112 3.82 -0.39 -13.13
C PHE A 112 3.25 0.65 -12.15
N LEU A 113 3.98 1.75 -11.97
CA LEU A 113 3.55 2.92 -11.21
C LEU A 113 3.47 4.16 -12.09
N LYS A 114 2.48 5.01 -11.84
CA LYS A 114 2.38 6.34 -12.43
C LYS A 114 1.92 7.33 -11.37
N MET A 115 2.64 8.45 -11.24
CA MET A 115 2.23 9.57 -10.38
C MET A 115 1.47 10.61 -11.22
N ASN A 116 0.26 10.95 -10.79
CA ASN A 116 -0.65 11.88 -11.48
C ASN A 116 -0.75 11.52 -13.00
N ASP A 117 -0.58 12.52 -13.87
CA ASP A 117 -0.56 12.37 -15.33
C ASP A 117 0.84 12.09 -15.91
N GLY A 118 1.78 11.62 -15.07
CA GLY A 118 3.14 11.29 -15.49
C GLY A 118 3.26 10.03 -16.34
N SER A 119 4.49 9.52 -16.48
CA SER A 119 4.77 8.27 -17.17
C SER A 119 4.55 7.05 -16.28
N TRP A 120 4.21 5.92 -16.91
CA TRP A 120 4.23 4.61 -16.27
C TRP A 120 5.66 4.08 -16.23
N GLU A 121 6.13 3.73 -15.03
CA GLU A 121 7.48 3.21 -14.81
C GLU A 121 7.43 1.87 -14.08
N LYS A 122 8.26 0.93 -14.51
CA LYS A 122 8.35 -0.39 -13.90
C LYS A 122 8.97 -0.28 -12.51
N ASN A 123 8.38 -0.96 -11.53
CA ASN A 123 8.91 -1.08 -10.18
C ASN A 123 9.00 -2.56 -9.79
N PHE A 124 10.20 -3.01 -9.46
CA PHE A 124 10.52 -4.42 -9.23
C PHE A 124 11.14 -4.65 -7.85
N ASN A 125 11.04 -5.88 -7.36
CA ASN A 125 11.74 -6.38 -6.17
C ASN A 125 12.41 -7.73 -6.50
N HIS A 126 13.42 -8.16 -5.76
CA HIS A 126 14.05 -9.49 -5.93
C HIS A 126 13.99 -10.34 -4.67
N THR A 127 13.47 -9.81 -3.57
CA THR A 127 13.31 -10.58 -2.33
C THR A 127 12.13 -11.52 -2.47
N LEU A 128 12.43 -12.83 -2.41
CA LEU A 128 11.45 -13.89 -2.47
C LEU A 128 10.89 -14.23 -1.08
N SER A 129 9.63 -14.63 -1.06
CA SER A 129 8.97 -15.30 0.07
C SER A 129 9.02 -14.51 1.39
N GLU A 130 9.13 -13.19 1.31
CA GLU A 130 9.17 -12.27 2.46
C GLU A 130 8.46 -10.96 2.12
N TRP A 131 7.75 -10.40 3.10
CA TRP A 131 7.13 -9.07 2.98
C TRP A 131 8.15 -7.97 3.26
N ASP A 132 8.60 -7.25 2.24
CA ASP A 132 9.61 -6.20 2.38
C ASP A 132 9.36 -4.97 1.49
N TRP A 133 10.17 -3.93 1.71
CA TRP A 133 10.05 -2.61 1.08
C TRP A 133 11.14 -2.32 0.03
N ASN A 134 11.85 -3.33 -0.47
CA ASN A 134 13.02 -3.16 -1.34
C ASN A 134 12.69 -2.88 -2.81
N SER A 135 11.45 -2.49 -3.12
CA SER A 135 11.05 -2.13 -4.49
C SER A 135 11.94 -1.01 -5.06
N ARG A 136 12.40 -1.19 -6.30
CA ARG A 136 13.21 -0.24 -7.08
C ARG A 136 12.51 0.08 -8.40
N GLN A 137 12.59 1.33 -8.81
CA GLN A 137 12.13 1.78 -10.12
C GLN A 137 13.18 1.48 -11.18
N ASP A 138 12.76 1.05 -12.36
CA ASP A 138 13.57 0.86 -13.55
C ASP A 138 13.12 1.83 -14.63
N ILE A 139 13.99 2.79 -14.96
CA ILE A 139 13.83 3.70 -16.11
C ILE A 139 15.01 3.45 -17.03
N ASP A 140 14.76 2.85 -18.20
CA ASP A 140 15.79 2.52 -19.20
C ASP A 140 17.01 1.79 -18.61
N HIS A 141 16.78 0.83 -17.70
CA HIS A 141 17.80 0.06 -16.97
C HIS A 141 18.66 0.86 -15.98
N VAL A 142 18.19 2.04 -15.58
CA VAL A 142 18.74 2.80 -14.45
C VAL A 142 17.86 2.57 -13.24
N PHE A 143 18.42 1.92 -12.21
CA PHE A 143 17.66 1.51 -11.03
C PHE A 143 17.77 2.51 -9.87
N SER A 144 16.65 3.08 -9.45
CA SER A 144 16.57 4.05 -8.35
C SER A 144 15.37 3.76 -7.44
N ASP A 145 15.20 4.57 -6.40
CA ASP A 145 13.88 4.66 -5.75
C ASP A 145 12.92 5.46 -6.64
N ALA A 146 11.62 5.19 -6.54
CA ALA A 146 10.60 5.96 -7.25
C ALA A 146 10.39 7.30 -6.54
N THR A 147 10.99 8.37 -7.09
CA THR A 147 10.94 9.71 -6.48
C THR A 147 10.20 10.72 -7.33
N TYR A 148 9.42 11.60 -6.71
CA TYR A 148 8.58 12.59 -7.36
C TYR A 148 8.68 13.94 -6.63
N ASP A 149 8.80 15.04 -7.39
CA ASP A 149 8.60 16.38 -6.85
C ASP A 149 7.10 16.67 -6.79
N LEU A 150 6.57 16.81 -5.57
CA LEU A 150 5.15 17.05 -5.31
C LEU A 150 4.94 18.45 -4.74
N GLU A 151 3.87 19.09 -5.17
CA GLU A 151 3.42 20.37 -4.62
C GLU A 151 2.47 20.15 -3.44
N ALA A 152 2.18 21.19 -2.67
CA ALA A 152 1.09 21.11 -1.71
C ALA A 152 -0.24 20.98 -2.46
N GLY A 153 -1.02 19.95 -2.15
CA GLY A 153 -2.24 19.65 -2.88
C GLY A 153 -2.63 18.18 -2.86
N THR A 154 -3.64 17.85 -3.65
CA THR A 154 -4.07 16.46 -3.86
C THR A 154 -3.32 15.87 -5.05
N HIS A 155 -2.87 14.64 -4.89
CA HIS A 155 -2.15 13.85 -5.87
C HIS A 155 -2.79 12.47 -5.96
N THR A 156 -2.50 11.76 -7.05
CA THR A 156 -2.97 10.38 -7.25
C THR A 156 -1.81 9.50 -7.65
N LEU A 157 -1.61 8.42 -6.90
CA LEU A 157 -0.71 7.34 -7.29
C LEU A 157 -1.55 6.27 -8.00
N HIS A 158 -1.12 5.90 -9.19
CA HIS A 158 -1.74 4.84 -9.98
C HIS A 158 -0.82 3.61 -10.03
N LEU A 159 -1.43 2.44 -9.84
CA LEU A 159 -0.79 1.13 -9.99
C LEU A 159 -1.47 0.38 -11.14
N SER A 160 -0.69 -0.39 -11.88
CA SER A 160 -1.16 -1.28 -12.93
C SER A 160 -0.47 -2.63 -12.78
N GLY A 161 -1.23 -3.72 -12.85
CA GLY A 161 -0.69 -5.07 -12.84
C GLY A 161 0.37 -5.24 -13.94
N ARG A 162 1.36 -6.12 -13.71
CA ARG A 162 2.40 -6.44 -14.70
C ARG A 162 2.81 -7.89 -14.61
N SER A 163 3.39 -8.31 -13.48
CA SER A 163 3.80 -9.69 -13.24
C SER A 163 2.75 -10.49 -12.47
N GLN A 164 2.36 -11.65 -13.03
CA GLN A 164 1.45 -12.58 -12.36
C GLN A 164 2.04 -13.02 -11.01
N HIS A 165 1.19 -13.11 -9.99
CA HIS A 165 1.52 -13.48 -8.61
C HIS A 165 2.34 -12.46 -7.80
N PHE A 166 2.60 -11.27 -8.35
CA PHE A 166 3.13 -10.17 -7.55
C PHE A 166 2.05 -9.66 -6.58
N SER A 167 2.39 -9.59 -5.29
CA SER A 167 1.46 -9.24 -4.22
C SER A 167 1.89 -7.96 -3.51
N ILE A 168 0.93 -7.14 -3.09
CA ILE A 168 1.15 -5.87 -2.37
C ILE A 168 0.21 -5.75 -1.17
N ASP A 169 0.71 -5.31 -0.01
CA ASP A 169 -0.12 -5.06 1.19
C ASP A 169 -0.07 -3.59 1.63
N LYS A 170 1.06 -2.91 1.47
CA LYS A 170 1.18 -1.48 1.76
C LYS A 170 1.94 -0.67 0.72
N ILE A 171 1.65 0.62 0.72
CA ILE A 171 2.42 1.64 0.00
C ILE A 171 2.80 2.74 0.98
N ALA A 172 4.05 3.17 0.96
CA ALA A 172 4.53 4.32 1.71
C ALA A 172 4.93 5.42 0.72
N ILE A 173 4.38 6.61 0.91
CA ILE A 173 4.74 7.83 0.19
C ILE A 173 5.30 8.78 1.24
N PHE A 174 6.59 9.08 1.19
CA PHE A 174 7.26 9.82 2.27
C PHE A 174 8.28 10.82 1.76
N ARG A 175 8.45 11.91 2.50
CA ARG A 175 9.39 12.97 2.14
C ARG A 175 10.84 12.46 2.17
N GLU A 176 11.66 12.93 1.24
CA GLU A 176 13.09 12.62 1.21
C GLU A 176 13.76 12.89 2.57
N GLY A 177 14.60 11.95 3.01
CA GLY A 177 15.25 12.00 4.32
C GLY A 177 14.47 11.35 5.47
N THR A 178 13.22 10.90 5.24
CA THR A 178 12.49 10.10 6.23
C THR A 178 13.24 8.79 6.54
N PRO A 179 13.58 8.49 7.80
CA PRO A 179 14.28 7.26 8.14
C PRO A 179 13.43 6.01 7.88
N GLU A 180 14.06 4.91 7.44
CA GLU A 180 13.36 3.66 7.07
C GLU A 180 12.39 3.16 8.13
N LYS A 181 12.87 3.09 9.38
CA LYS A 181 12.06 2.62 10.50
C LYS A 181 10.78 3.44 10.68
N VAL A 182 10.77 4.72 10.34
CA VAL A 182 9.60 5.59 10.52
C VAL A 182 8.48 5.18 9.58
N TYR A 183 8.74 5.10 8.27
CA TYR A 183 7.68 4.73 7.32
C TYR A 183 7.32 3.24 7.40
N GLN A 184 8.27 2.35 7.71
CA GLN A 184 8.01 0.90 7.80
C GLN A 184 7.15 0.49 9.00
N THR A 185 7.06 1.35 10.03
CA THR A 185 6.27 1.09 11.25
C THR A 185 5.11 2.06 11.42
N ALA A 186 4.88 2.94 10.44
CA ALA A 186 3.78 3.88 10.48
C ALA A 186 2.45 3.15 10.24
N GLU A 187 1.42 3.59 10.98
CA GLU A 187 0.04 3.16 10.79
C GLU A 187 -0.53 3.74 9.48
N ALA A 188 -1.57 3.10 8.95
CA ALA A 188 -2.29 3.58 7.77
C ALA A 188 -2.76 5.04 7.95
N SER A 189 -2.63 5.82 6.88
CA SER A 189 -3.16 7.19 6.84
C SER A 189 -4.68 7.19 6.92
N THR A 190 -5.23 8.21 7.59
CA THR A 190 -6.67 8.42 7.64
C THR A 190 -7.20 8.86 6.28
N CYS A 191 -8.32 8.29 5.86
CA CYS A 191 -9.08 8.72 4.68
C CYS A 191 -10.08 9.82 5.06
N GLU A 192 -9.98 10.99 4.44
CA GLU A 192 -10.97 12.07 4.56
C GLU A 192 -11.85 12.12 3.31
N LYS A 193 -13.17 12.14 3.49
CA LYS A 193 -14.10 12.33 2.36
C LYS A 193 -13.90 13.72 1.74
N VAL A 194 -13.91 13.78 0.41
CA VAL A 194 -13.96 15.07 -0.29
C VAL A 194 -15.35 15.67 -0.03
N SER A 195 -15.44 16.80 0.65
CA SER A 195 -16.71 17.50 0.81
C SER A 195 -17.16 18.02 -0.55
N GLU A 196 -18.36 17.62 -0.99
CA GLU A 196 -19.06 18.19 -2.15
C GLU A 196 -19.29 19.70 -2.02
#